data_AF-A0A3A6UGD7-F1
#
_entry.id   AF-A0A3A6UGD7-F1
#
_cell.length_a   1.000
_cell.length_b   1.000
_cell.length_c   1.000
_cell.angle_alpha   90.00
_cell.angle_beta   90.00
_cell.angle_gamma   90.00
#
_symmetry.space_group_name_H-M   'P 1'
#
loop_
_entity.id
_entity.type
_entity.pdbx_description
1 polymer ?
#
loop_
_entity_poly.entity_id
_entity_poly.type
_entity_poly.pdbx_seq_one_letter_code
_entity_poly.pdbx_strand_id
1 'polypeptide(L)'
;MRFQDSDFEERYNTMWNKIAVSADAQIRQLFGAKGFFSEQQPNYYQLLVNYAQAAKNIVDNLNRQSPMFDDKEYVEGYMIATLQSVYKDFSQYKPRIAGRYGEHSSCVELINKTLDWVQSFDLKLENLSESDDEMKITF
;
A
#
# COMPACT_ATOMS: atom_id res chain seq x y z
N MET A 1 16.04 -23.02 0.31
CA MET A 1 14.78 -23.04 -0.48
C MET A 1 14.73 -21.76 -1.30
N ARG A 2 14.22 -21.76 -2.53
CA ARG A 2 14.10 -20.53 -3.31
C ARG A 2 12.70 -19.91 -3.14
N PHE A 3 12.62 -18.59 -3.01
CA PHE A 3 11.36 -17.85 -2.99
C PHE A 3 10.88 -17.50 -4.39
N GLN A 4 11.78 -17.00 -5.24
CA GLN A 4 11.47 -16.66 -6.63
C GLN A 4 10.96 -17.88 -7.40
N ASP A 5 9.89 -17.68 -8.16
CA ASP A 5 9.18 -18.69 -8.96
C ASP A 5 8.67 -19.88 -8.14
N SER A 6 8.44 -19.68 -6.84
CA SER A 6 7.94 -20.71 -5.94
C SER A 6 6.45 -20.55 -5.60
N ASP A 7 5.84 -21.62 -5.11
CA ASP A 7 4.49 -21.59 -4.53
C ASP A 7 4.34 -20.56 -3.40
N PHE A 8 5.44 -20.20 -2.70
CA PHE A 8 5.39 -19.16 -1.66
C PHE A 8 5.16 -17.77 -2.27
N GLU A 9 5.89 -17.45 -3.34
CA GLU A 9 5.71 -16.19 -4.06
C GLU A 9 4.32 -16.12 -4.67
N GLU A 10 3.85 -17.18 -5.34
CA GLU A 10 2.52 -17.22 -5.93
C GLU A 10 1.41 -16.98 -4.89
N ARG A 11 1.54 -17.55 -3.68
CA ARG A 11 0.58 -17.33 -2.58
C ARG A 11 0.54 -15.88 -2.13
N TYR A 12 1.70 -15.23 -1.96
CA TYR A 12 1.73 -13.82 -1.58
C TYR A 12 1.21 -12.92 -2.69
N ASN A 13 1.55 -13.17 -3.95
CA ASN A 13 1.02 -12.46 -5.11
C ASN A 13 -0.51 -12.61 -5.19
N THR A 14 -1.02 -13.82 -4.99
CA THR A 14 -2.47 -14.09 -4.98
C THR A 14 -3.17 -13.34 -3.86
N MET A 15 -2.59 -13.35 -2.65
CA MET A 15 -3.13 -12.61 -1.51
C MET A 15 -3.13 -11.10 -1.77
N TRP A 16 -2.03 -10.56 -2.30
CA TRP A 16 -1.88 -9.15 -2.65
C TRP A 16 -2.94 -8.71 -3.66
N ASN A 17 -3.07 -9.44 -4.78
CA ASN A 17 -4.05 -9.14 -5.82
C ASN A 17 -5.49 -9.23 -5.29
N LYS A 18 -5.80 -10.26 -4.51
CA LYS A 18 -7.15 -10.47 -3.98
C LYS A 18 -7.56 -9.42 -2.96
N ILE A 19 -6.62 -8.92 -2.15
CA ILE A 19 -6.92 -8.05 -1.01
C ILE A 19 -6.50 -6.60 -1.28
N ALA A 20 -5.20 -6.34 -1.46
CA ALA A 20 -4.68 -4.99 -1.58
C ALA A 20 -5.11 -4.34 -2.91
N VAL A 21 -4.89 -5.00 -4.06
CA VAL A 21 -5.27 -4.46 -5.38
C VAL A 21 -6.78 -4.27 -5.48
N SER A 22 -7.55 -5.23 -4.98
CA SER A 22 -9.01 -5.11 -4.92
C SER A 22 -9.48 -3.95 -4.03
N ALA A 23 -8.83 -3.73 -2.89
CA ALA A 23 -9.14 -2.63 -2.00
C ALA A 23 -8.78 -1.27 -2.61
N ASP A 24 -7.61 -1.16 -3.26
CA ASP A 24 -7.20 0.05 -4.00
C ASP A 24 -8.23 0.43 -5.08
N ALA A 25 -8.60 -0.54 -5.93
CA ALA A 25 -9.58 -0.30 -6.98
C ALA A 25 -10.90 0.29 -6.42
N GLN A 26 -11.37 -0.25 -5.29
CA GLN A 26 -12.57 0.24 -4.61
C GLN A 26 -12.37 1.63 -3.98
N ILE A 27 -11.24 1.89 -3.33
CA ILE A 27 -10.89 3.21 -2.78
C ILE A 27 -10.90 4.26 -3.88
N ARG A 28 -10.24 3.97 -5.02
CA ARG A 28 -10.18 4.86 -6.18
C ARG A 28 -11.54 5.08 -6.81
N GLN A 29 -12.38 4.05 -6.91
CA GLN A 29 -13.76 4.19 -7.40
C GLN A 29 -14.57 5.13 -6.51
N LEU A 30 -14.44 5.01 -5.18
CA LEU A 30 -15.14 5.87 -4.23
C LEU A 30 -14.68 7.33 -4.31
N PHE A 31 -13.44 7.61 -4.75
CA PHE A 31 -13.01 9.00 -4.99
C PHE A 31 -13.83 9.70 -6.07
N GLY A 32 -14.22 8.96 -7.13
CA GLY A 32 -14.98 9.49 -8.26
C GLY A 32 -16.51 9.49 -8.10
N ALA A 33 -17.04 8.82 -7.08
CA ALA A 33 -18.49 8.78 -6.83
C ALA A 33 -19.04 10.18 -6.52
N LYS A 34 -20.17 10.57 -7.11
CA LYS A 34 -20.91 11.81 -6.80
C LYS A 34 -22.14 11.46 -5.96
N GLY A 35 -22.21 11.84 -4.67
CA GLY A 35 -23.36 11.53 -3.78
C GLY A 35 -23.05 11.67 -2.29
N PHE A 36 -24.04 11.53 -1.38
CA PHE A 36 -23.93 11.79 0.07
C PHE A 36 -22.69 11.13 0.72
N PHE A 37 -21.66 11.95 0.95
CA PHE A 37 -20.26 11.52 1.15
C PHE A 37 -19.93 11.06 2.58
N SER A 38 -20.72 11.45 3.58
CA SER A 38 -20.48 11.15 4.99
C SER A 38 -20.70 9.67 5.34
N GLU A 39 -21.52 8.95 4.58
CA GLU A 39 -21.89 7.56 4.90
C GLU A 39 -20.84 6.52 4.44
N GLN A 40 -19.89 6.92 3.60
CA GLN A 40 -18.88 6.01 3.04
C GLN A 40 -17.63 5.87 3.92
N GLN A 41 -17.52 6.64 5.02
CA GLN A 41 -16.34 6.63 5.88
C GLN A 41 -16.03 5.23 6.45
N PRO A 42 -17.01 4.43 6.93
CA PRO A 42 -16.75 3.06 7.37
C PRO A 42 -16.23 2.16 6.25
N ASN A 43 -16.73 2.34 5.02
CA ASN A 43 -16.27 1.58 3.86
C ASN A 43 -14.82 1.91 3.51
N TYR A 44 -14.46 3.20 3.47
CA TYR A 44 -13.07 3.62 3.29
C TYR A 44 -12.16 3.04 4.37
N TYR A 45 -12.57 3.13 5.63
CA TYR A 45 -11.79 2.62 6.74
C TYR A 45 -11.52 1.12 6.57
N GLN A 46 -12.55 0.33 6.26
CA GLN A 46 -12.38 -1.12 6.08
C GLN A 46 -11.47 -1.47 4.89
N LEU A 47 -11.57 -0.74 3.78
CA LEU A 47 -10.71 -0.94 2.62
C LEU A 47 -9.25 -0.60 2.93
N LEU A 48 -9.00 0.51 3.63
CA LEU A 48 -7.66 0.90 4.09
C LEU A 48 -7.07 -0.15 5.05
N VAL A 49 -7.87 -0.67 5.99
CA VAL A 49 -7.46 -1.75 6.89
C VAL A 49 -7.06 -3.00 6.09
N ASN A 50 -7.89 -3.41 5.13
CA ASN A 50 -7.62 -4.59 4.31
C ASN A 50 -6.31 -4.45 3.53
N TYR A 51 -6.08 -3.30 2.89
CA TYR A 51 -4.85 -3.04 2.16
C TYR A 51 -3.64 -3.07 3.11
N ALA A 52 -3.69 -2.31 4.20
CA ALA A 52 -2.58 -2.23 5.15
C ALA A 52 -2.26 -3.58 5.79
N GLN A 53 -3.27 -4.38 6.13
CA GLN A 53 -3.07 -5.70 6.74
C GLN A 53 -2.48 -6.70 5.74
N ALA A 54 -2.88 -6.64 4.46
CA ALA A 54 -2.27 -7.48 3.43
C ALA A 54 -0.77 -7.19 3.30
N ALA A 55 -0.39 -5.91 3.25
CA ALA A 55 1.01 -5.50 3.21
C ALA A 55 1.79 -5.96 4.45
N LYS A 56 1.26 -5.70 5.65
CA LYS A 56 1.88 -6.15 6.91
C LYS A 56 2.08 -7.65 6.95
N ASN A 57 1.06 -8.42 6.58
CA ASN A 57 1.16 -9.88 6.55
C ASN A 57 2.26 -10.37 5.61
N ILE A 58 2.43 -9.75 4.44
CA ILE A 58 3.52 -10.11 3.51
C ILE A 58 4.87 -9.78 4.15
N VAL A 59 5.07 -8.52 4.51
CA VAL A 59 6.36 -8.00 4.95
C VAL A 59 6.80 -8.67 6.26
N ASP A 60 5.93 -8.77 7.26
CA ASP A 60 6.27 -9.36 8.55
C ASP A 60 6.61 -10.86 8.42
N ASN A 61 5.88 -11.59 7.57
CA ASN A 61 6.15 -13.01 7.35
C ASN A 61 7.45 -13.22 6.58
N LEU A 62 7.68 -12.46 5.51
CA LEU A 62 8.91 -12.57 4.72
C LEU A 62 10.13 -12.12 5.51
N ASN A 63 10.02 -11.07 6.33
CA ASN A 63 11.11 -10.64 7.20
C ASN A 63 11.52 -11.75 8.19
N ARG A 64 10.53 -12.45 8.77
CA ARG A 64 10.79 -13.61 9.65
C ARG A 64 11.33 -14.83 8.91
N GLN A 65 10.86 -15.08 7.69
CA GLN A 65 11.19 -16.28 6.91
C GLN A 65 12.43 -16.11 6.03
N SER A 66 12.91 -14.88 5.81
CA SER A 66 14.06 -14.56 4.96
C SER A 66 15.29 -15.47 5.20
N PRO A 67 15.67 -15.83 6.45
CA PRO A 67 16.79 -16.75 6.68
C PRO A 67 16.64 -18.15 6.08
N MET A 68 15.42 -18.58 5.76
CA MET A 68 15.10 -19.90 5.18
C MET A 68 15.25 -19.95 3.66
N PHE A 69 15.38 -18.78 3.02
CA PHE A 69 15.50 -18.65 1.58
C PHE A 69 16.96 -18.51 1.14
N ASP A 70 17.29 -19.11 0.00
CA ASP A 70 18.63 -19.05 -0.60
C ASP A 70 18.83 -17.74 -1.38
N ASP A 71 17.74 -17.16 -1.89
CA ASP A 71 17.64 -15.94 -2.69
C ASP A 71 17.18 -14.73 -1.85
N LYS A 72 17.90 -14.46 -0.75
CA LYS A 72 17.54 -13.43 0.24
C LYS A 72 17.40 -12.02 -0.35
N GLU A 73 18.27 -11.66 -1.30
CA GLU A 73 18.22 -10.36 -1.98
C GLU A 73 16.92 -10.19 -2.78
N TYR A 74 16.41 -11.27 -3.38
CA TYR A 74 15.12 -11.25 -4.08
C TYR A 74 13.97 -11.07 -3.10
N VAL A 75 13.99 -11.78 -1.96
CA VAL A 75 12.98 -11.63 -0.89
C VAL A 75 12.98 -10.20 -0.34
N GLU A 76 14.16 -9.62 -0.11
CA GLU A 76 14.31 -8.23 0.31
C GLU A 76 13.74 -7.26 -0.73
N GLY A 77 14.08 -7.44 -2.01
CA GLY A 77 13.52 -6.64 -3.11
C GLY A 77 11.99 -6.73 -3.20
N TYR A 78 11.42 -7.93 -3.00
CA TYR A 78 9.97 -8.14 -2.97
C TYR A 78 9.31 -7.39 -1.80
N MET A 79 9.89 -7.43 -0.60
CA MET A 79 9.40 -6.65 0.55
C MET A 79 9.47 -5.15 0.31
N ILE A 80 10.59 -4.66 -0.24
CA ILE A 80 10.78 -3.25 -0.58
C ILE A 80 9.73 -2.79 -1.59
N ALA A 81 9.50 -3.56 -2.66
CA ALA A 81 8.48 -3.23 -3.67
C ALA A 81 7.06 -3.17 -3.08
N THR A 82 6.75 -4.09 -2.15
CA THR A 82 5.48 -4.08 -1.41
C THR A 82 5.33 -2.79 -0.59
N LEU A 83 6.37 -2.42 0.18
CA LEU A 83 6.39 -1.22 1.02
C LEU A 83 6.31 0.07 0.19
N GLN A 84 7.02 0.14 -0.93
CA GLN A 84 6.96 1.28 -1.87
C GLN A 84 5.56 1.46 -2.45
N SER A 85 4.89 0.36 -2.82
CA SER A 85 3.50 0.39 -3.31
C SER A 85 2.57 0.97 -2.25
N VAL A 86 2.66 0.49 -1.01
CA VAL A 86 1.88 1.02 0.12
C VAL A 86 2.14 2.51 0.32
N TYR A 87 3.41 2.93 0.36
CA TYR A 87 3.77 4.33 0.59
C TYR A 87 3.19 5.25 -0.48
N LYS A 88 3.37 4.88 -1.75
CA LYS A 88 2.86 5.65 -2.90
C LYS A 88 1.35 5.79 -2.82
N ASP A 89 0.64 4.68 -2.66
CA ASP A 89 -0.81 4.64 -2.65
C ASP A 89 -1.39 5.42 -1.45
N PHE A 90 -0.91 5.16 -0.23
CA PHE A 90 -1.41 5.82 0.98
C PHE A 90 -1.11 7.31 1.01
N SER A 91 0.05 7.72 0.48
CA SER A 91 0.38 9.14 0.31
C SER A 91 -0.57 9.83 -0.67
N GLN A 92 -1.01 9.15 -1.73
CA GLN A 92 -2.01 9.67 -2.67
C GLN A 92 -3.42 9.73 -2.06
N TYR A 93 -3.78 8.78 -1.19
CA TYR A 93 -5.10 8.74 -0.55
C TYR A 93 -5.27 9.84 0.48
N LYS A 94 -4.22 10.14 1.26
CA LYS A 94 -4.26 11.07 2.39
C LYS A 94 -4.93 12.41 2.08
N PRO A 95 -4.46 13.23 1.11
CA PRO A 95 -5.06 14.54 0.86
C PRO A 95 -6.52 14.45 0.41
N ARG A 96 -6.89 13.41 -0.33
CA ARG A 96 -8.27 13.22 -0.82
C ARG A 96 -9.22 12.85 0.32
N ILE A 97 -8.78 11.95 1.20
CA ILE A 97 -9.56 11.49 2.34
C ILE A 97 -9.64 12.59 3.41
N ALA A 98 -8.55 13.32 3.66
CA ALA A 98 -8.53 14.48 4.54
C ALA A 98 -9.46 15.59 4.04
N GLY A 99 -9.44 15.90 2.74
CA GLY A 99 -10.37 16.86 2.14
C GLY A 99 -11.84 16.45 2.25
N ARG A 100 -12.15 15.17 2.43
CA ARG A 100 -13.51 14.63 2.53
C ARG A 100 -14.00 14.46 3.98
N TYR A 101 -13.14 14.00 4.88
CA TYR A 101 -13.51 13.62 6.25
C TYR A 101 -12.80 14.42 7.34
N GLY A 102 -11.87 15.29 6.97
CA GLY A 102 -11.02 16.05 7.88
C GLY A 102 -9.71 15.32 8.24
N GLU A 103 -8.70 16.12 8.58
CA GLU A 103 -7.35 15.67 8.97
C GLU A 103 -7.33 14.78 10.22
N HIS A 104 -8.34 14.90 11.08
CA HIS A 104 -8.47 14.12 12.32
C HIS A 104 -9.44 12.94 12.19
N SER A 105 -9.81 12.56 10.97
CA SER A 105 -10.66 11.38 10.76
C SER A 105 -9.91 10.08 11.03
N SER A 106 -10.64 9.05 11.47
CA SER A 106 -10.09 7.70 11.70
C SER A 106 -9.39 7.11 10.47
N CYS A 107 -9.83 7.49 9.26
CA CYS A 107 -9.19 7.09 8.01
C CYS A 107 -7.82 7.75 7.84
N VAL A 108 -7.69 9.06 8.11
CA VAL A 108 -6.42 9.77 8.02
C VAL A 108 -5.46 9.30 9.11
N GLU A 109 -5.95 9.05 10.33
CA GLU A 109 -5.12 8.46 11.39
C GLU A 109 -4.57 7.08 11.01
N LEU A 110 -5.41 6.22 10.41
CA LEU A 110 -4.96 4.92 9.92
C LEU A 110 -3.92 5.07 8.81
N ILE A 111 -4.11 6.02 7.89
CA ILE A 111 -3.14 6.29 6.82
C ILE A 111 -1.80 6.71 7.41
N ASN A 112 -1.79 7.66 8.33
CA ASN A 112 -0.56 8.11 9.00
C ASN A 112 0.14 6.94 9.70
N LYS A 113 -0.58 6.14 10.49
CA LYS A 113 -0.02 4.95 11.15
C LYS A 113 0.58 3.95 10.17
N THR A 114 -0.04 3.76 9.01
CA THR A 114 0.50 2.88 7.97
C THR A 114 1.75 3.47 7.32
N LEU A 115 1.77 4.77 7.04
CA LEU A 115 2.95 5.44 6.49
C LEU A 115 4.13 5.43 7.47
N ASP A 116 3.88 5.71 8.75
CA ASP A 116 4.90 5.62 9.82
C ASP A 116 5.45 4.19 9.92
N TRP A 117 4.58 3.17 9.82
CA TRP A 117 5.01 1.77 9.78
C TRP A 117 5.90 1.49 8.56
N VAL A 118 5.53 1.95 7.36
CA VAL A 118 6.38 1.77 6.17
C VAL A 118 7.74 2.42 6.37
N GLN A 119 7.78 3.65 6.89
CA GLN A 119 9.00 4.41 7.12
C GLN A 119 9.86 3.85 8.27
N SER A 120 9.30 2.99 9.13
CA SER A 120 10.07 2.31 10.18
C SER A 120 11.02 1.24 9.64
N PHE A 121 10.82 0.80 8.40
CA PHE A 121 11.81 0.00 7.68
C PHE A 121 12.86 0.95 7.12
N ASP A 122 14.14 0.62 7.30
CA ASP A 122 15.29 1.35 6.75
C ASP A 122 15.35 1.17 5.23
N LEU A 123 14.34 1.72 4.57
CA LEU A 123 14.13 1.61 3.15
C LEU A 123 15.06 2.64 2.51
N LYS A 124 15.99 2.16 1.68
CA LYS A 124 16.55 2.98 0.60
C LYS A 124 15.40 3.30 -0.37
N LEU A 125 14.51 4.22 0.01
CA LEU A 125 13.50 4.84 -0.86
C LEU A 125 14.17 5.83 -1.82
N GLU A 126 15.33 5.47 -2.35
CA GLU A 126 15.96 6.20 -3.45
C GLU A 126 15.08 5.91 -4.68
N ASN A 127 14.54 6.98 -5.28
CA ASN A 127 13.69 7.03 -6.49
C ASN A 127 12.16 7.04 -6.31
N LEU A 128 11.62 7.80 -5.34
CA LEU A 128 10.20 8.22 -5.38
C LEU A 128 9.98 9.70 -5.72
N SER A 129 11.03 10.46 -6.06
CA SER A 129 10.94 11.89 -6.42
C SER A 129 10.95 12.21 -7.91
N GLU A 130 10.94 11.23 -8.82
CA GLU A 130 11.09 11.48 -10.28
C GLU A 130 9.85 11.13 -11.13
N SER A 131 8.62 11.37 -10.65
CA SER A 131 7.45 11.22 -11.55
C SER A 131 6.37 12.30 -11.48
N ASP A 132 6.66 13.44 -10.85
CA ASP A 132 5.74 14.60 -10.86
C ASP A 132 6.05 15.65 -11.94
N ASP A 133 7.03 15.41 -12.82
CA ASP A 133 7.52 16.42 -13.78
C ASP A 133 7.31 16.06 -15.26
N GLU A 134 6.19 15.44 -15.64
CA GLU A 134 5.73 15.47 -17.04
C GLU A 134 4.21 15.65 -17.15
N MET A 135 3.72 16.83 -16.75
CA MET A 135 2.49 17.39 -17.30
C MET A 135 2.81 18.62 -18.15
N LYS A 136 3.50 18.41 -19.28
CA LYS A 136 3.53 19.40 -20.35
C LYS A 136 2.22 19.32 -21.13
N ILE A 137 1.22 20.06 -20.65
CA ILE A 137 0.08 20.48 -21.46
C ILE A 137 0.66 21.33 -22.58
N THR A 138 0.58 20.83 -23.81
CA THR A 138 0.85 21.63 -25.00
C THR A 138 -0.49 22.18 -25.47
N PHE A 139 -0.60 23.51 -25.53
CA PHE A 139 -1.74 24.22 -26.13
C PHE A 139 -1.72 24.11 -27.65
#